data_AF-A0A3M1XZA0-F1
#
_entry.id   AF-A0A3M1XZA0-F1
#
_cell.length_a   1.000
_cell.length_b   1.000
_cell.length_c   1.000
_cell.angle_alpha   90.00
_cell.angle_beta   90.00
_cell.angle_gamma   90.00
#
_symmetry.space_group_name_H-M   'P 1'
#
loop_
_entity.id
_entity.type
_entity.pdbx_description
1 polymer ?
#
loop_
_entity_poly.entity_id
_entity_poly.type
_entity_poly.pdbx_seq_one_letter_code
_entity_poly.pdbx_strand_id
1 'polypeptide(L)' 'FKIIKLNEAITEIAIDLIEKYSKSHGLKIPDALIAATSVYLNSPLWTINKKDYRFIQEVKLIK' A
#
# COMPACT_ATOMS: atom_id res chain seq x y z
N PHE A 1 3.33 -2.43 20.22
CA PHE A 1 2.86 -2.29 18.82
C PHE A 1 1.74 -3.29 18.56
N LYS A 2 0.87 -3.06 17.56
CA LYS A 2 -0.22 -3.98 17.17
C LYS A 2 0.14 -4.63 15.83
N ILE A 3 0.02 -5.96 15.74
CA ILE A 3 0.20 -6.69 14.49
C ILE A 3 -1.15 -6.82 13.81
N ILE A 4 -1.24 -6.39 12.55
CA ILE A 4 -2.42 -6.56 11.71
C ILE A 4 -2.14 -7.73 10.76
N LYS A 5 -3.04 -8.71 10.75
CA LYS A 5 -3.00 -9.80 9.79
C LYS A 5 -3.63 -9.35 8.48
N LEU A 6 -3.09 -9.84 7.38
CA LEU A 6 -3.75 -9.72 6.08
C LEU A 6 -5.10 -10.46 6.13
N ASN A 7 -6.08 -9.91 5.43
CA ASN A 7 -7.37 -10.52 5.20
C ASN A 7 -7.75 -10.35 3.73
N GLU A 8 -8.91 -10.89 3.36
CA GLU A 8 -9.41 -10.83 1.98
C GLU A 8 -9.53 -9.39 1.47
N ALA A 9 -10.14 -8.49 2.26
CA ALA A 9 -10.29 -7.09 1.87
C ALA A 9 -8.95 -6.35 1.62
N ILE A 10 -7.93 -6.61 2.43
CA ILE A 10 -6.58 -6.06 2.19
C ILE A 10 -5.97 -6.65 0.91
N THR A 11 -6.21 -7.94 0.66
CA THR A 11 -5.68 -8.62 -0.53
C THR A 11 -6.33 -8.09 -1.81
N GLU A 12 -7.65 -7.87 -1.82
CA GLU A 12 -8.36 -7.28 -2.95
C GLU A 12 -7.81 -5.89 -3.30
N ILE A 13 -7.65 -5.02 -2.30
CA ILE A 13 -7.03 -3.70 -2.51
C ILE A 13 -5.60 -3.84 -3.05
N ALA A 14 -4.83 -4.81 -2.56
CA ALA A 14 -3.47 -5.02 -3.05
C ALA A 14 -3.43 -5.47 -4.52
N ILE A 15 -4.38 -6.32 -4.95
CA ILE A 15 -4.54 -6.73 -6.34
C ILE A 15 -4.82 -5.51 -7.21
N ASP A 16 -5.80 -4.68 -6.83
CA ASP A 16 -6.13 -3.43 -7.55
C ASP A 16 -4.92 -2.51 -7.71
N LEU A 17 -4.14 -2.34 -6.64
CA LEU A 17 -2.92 -1.52 -6.66
C LEU A 17 -1.86 -2.11 -7.60
N ILE A 18 -1.66 -3.43 -7.59
CA ILE A 18 -0.71 -4.12 -8.48
C ILE A 18 -1.13 -3.94 -9.93
N GLU A 19 -2.40 -4.15 -10.26
CA GLU A 19 -2.91 -3.97 -11.62
C GLU A 19 -2.69 -2.54 -12.13
N LYS A 20 -2.94 -1.55 -11.27
CA LYS A 20 -2.82 -0.12 -11.59
C LYS A 20 -1.36 0.34 -11.71
N TYR A 21 -0.46 -0.16 -10.87
CA TYR A 21 0.86 0.46 -10.68
C TYR A 21 2.08 -0.42 -10.96
N SER A 22 1.93 -1.74 -11.12
CA SER A 22 3.07 -2.63 -11.38
C SER A 22 3.82 -2.27 -12.66
N LYS A 23 3.09 -2.00 -13.76
CA LYS A 23 3.70 -1.66 -15.06
C LYS A 23 4.23 -0.24 -15.14
N SER A 24 3.55 0.71 -14.50
CA SER A 24 3.86 2.13 -14.61
C SER A 24 4.93 2.60 -13.62
N HIS A 25 4.93 2.04 -12.41
CA HIS A 25 5.79 2.49 -11.31
C HIS A 25 6.58 1.33 -10.67
N GLY A 26 6.50 0.12 -11.22
CA GLY A 26 7.24 -1.03 -10.70
C GLY A 26 6.78 -1.47 -9.31
N LEU A 27 5.52 -1.21 -8.93
CA LEU A 27 4.99 -1.56 -7.62
C LEU A 27 5.14 -3.07 -7.38
N LYS A 28 5.81 -3.42 -6.28
CA LYS A 28 6.09 -4.81 -5.90
C LYS A 28 5.02 -5.34 -4.97
N ILE A 29 4.84 -6.66 -4.95
CA ILE A 29 3.85 -7.36 -4.11
C ILE A 29 3.95 -6.96 -2.63
N PRO A 30 5.14 -6.94 -1.98
CA PRO A 30 5.23 -6.54 -0.57
C PRO A 30 4.79 -5.09 -0.33
N ASP A 31 5.18 -4.16 -1.20
CA ASP A 31 4.81 -2.74 -1.07
C ASP A 31 3.32 -2.52 -1.32
N ALA A 32 2.73 -3.26 -2.27
CA ALA A 32 1.29 -3.25 -2.50
C ALA A 32 0.50 -3.72 -1.28
N LEU A 33 0.95 -4.79 -0.60
CA LEU A 33 0.31 -5.28 0.63
C LEU A 33 0.41 -4.26 1.78
N ILE A 34 1.55 -3.59 1.92
CA ILE A 34 1.74 -2.53 2.93
C ILE A 34 0.82 -1.33 2.62
N ALA A 35 0.80 -0.88 1.36
CA ALA A 35 -0.06 0.20 0.91
C ALA A 35 -1.54 -0.14 1.13
N ALA A 36 -1.98 -1.30 0.68
CA ALA A 36 -3.35 -1.79 0.84
C ALA A 36 -3.77 -1.88 2.31
N THR A 37 -2.88 -2.34 3.20
CA THR A 37 -3.15 -2.35 4.64
C THR A 37 -3.39 -0.94 5.18
N SER A 38 -2.59 0.05 4.76
CA SER A 38 -2.78 1.44 5.18
C SER A 38 -4.09 2.04 4.67
N VAL A 39 -4.46 1.72 3.43
CA VAL A 39 -5.72 2.15 2.80
C VAL A 39 -6.92 1.52 3.51
N TYR A 40 -6.89 0.20 3.74
CA TYR A 40 -7.94 -0.53 4.45
C TYR A 40 -8.19 0.02 5.88
N LEU A 41 -7.12 0.36 6.60
CA LEU A 41 -7.21 0.95 7.94
C LEU A 41 -7.52 2.45 7.92
N ASN A 42 -7.58 3.09 6.74
CA ASN A 42 -7.62 4.54 6.55
C ASN A 42 -6.57 5.27 7.42
N SER A 43 -5.39 4.66 7.53
CA SER A 43 -4.29 5.13 8.37
C SER A 43 -3.17 5.68 7.51
N PRO A 44 -2.48 6.76 7.93
CA PRO A 44 -1.28 7.19 7.25
C PRO A 44 -0.18 6.12 7.32
N LEU A 45 0.61 6.02 6.25
CA LEU A 45 1.79 5.17 6.14
C LEU A 45 3.04 5.99 6.42
N TRP A 46 3.80 5.57 7.44
CA TRP A 46 5.14 6.09 7.69
C TRP A 46 6.16 5.27 6.93
N THR A 47 7.06 5.93 6.20
CA THR A 47 8.12 5.24 5.44
C THR A 47 9.30 6.17 5.13
N ILE A 48 10.50 5.58 5.11
CA ILE A 48 11.70 6.21 4.54
C ILE A 48 11.75 6.06 3.01
N ASN A 49 11.03 5.09 2.44
CA ASN A 49 11.01 4.76 1.02
C ASN A 49 9.90 5.51 0.26
N LYS A 50 9.78 6.83 0.46
CA LYS A 50 8.66 7.64 -0.06
C LYS A 50 8.45 7.51 -1.57
N LYS A 51 9.53 7.32 -2.34
CA LYS A 51 9.47 7.14 -3.79
C LYS A 51 8.62 5.94 -4.23
N ASP A 52 8.55 4.90 -3.40
CA ASP A 52 7.86 3.63 -3.71
C ASP A 52 6.36 3.69 -3.40
N TYR A 53 5.89 4.74 -2.71
CA TYR A 53 4.50 4.90 -2.29
C TYR A 53 3.84 6.21 -2.77
N ARG A 54 4.62 7.26 -3.08
CA ARG A 54 4.10 8.60 -3.41
C ARG A 54 3.20 8.67 -4.65
N PHE A 55 3.24 7.67 -5.52
CA PHE A 55 2.40 7.60 -6.72
C PHE A 55 1.05 6.93 -6.47
N ILE A 56 0.86 6.29 -5.31
CA ILE A 56 -0.39 5.65 -4.91
C ILE A 56 -1.29 6.73 -4.28
N GLN A 57 -2.35 7.12 -4.99
CA GLN A 57 -3.19 8.26 -4.60
C GLN A 57 -3.97 8.00 -3.30
N GLU A 58 -4.27 6.73 -3.05
CA GLU A 58 -5.04 6.25 -1.92
C GLU A 58 -4.22 6.25 -0.61
N VAL A 59 -2.89 6.29 -0.69
CA VAL A 59 -1.98 6.23 0.46
C VAL A 59 -1.65 7.62 0.98
N LYS A 60 -1.97 7.88 2.25
CA LYS A 60 -1.57 9.09 2.97
C LYS A 60 -0.18 8.88 3.57
N LEU A 61 0.83 9.61 3.11
CA LEU A 61 2.19 9.53 3.68
C LEU A 61 2.39 10.53 4.82
N ILE A 62 3.01 10.08 5.91
CA ILE A 62 3.48 10.96 7.00
C ILE A 62 5.00 11.03 7.03
N LYS A 63 5.51 12.17 7.53
CA LYS A 63 6.93 12.51 7.51
C LYS A 63 7.68 11.90 8.68
#